data_AF-A0A4Y2E8K5-F1
#
_entry.id   AF-A0A4Y2E8K5-F1
#
_cell.length_a   1.000
_cell.length_b   1.000
_cell.length_c   1.000
_cell.angle_alpha   90.00
_cell.angle_beta   90.00
_cell.angle_gamma   90.00
#
_symmetry.space_group_name_H-M   'P 1'
#
loop_
_entity.id
_entity.type
_entity.pdbx_description
1 polymer ?
#
loop_
_entity_poly.entity_id
_entity_poly.type
_entity_poly.pdbx_seq_one_letter_code
_entity_poly.pdbx_strand_id
1 'polypeptide(L)'
;MIHLRQIDYEFVCLLEMCFEVLVKLDCTNKSLQGSSATIDVAPSLLSGLAKNIQHLREEEVHKHAAKAKDVCDSMSIKRSFTIKRLRKVKRMAGEMVVQPGQPDYLIGLLTQFFSCFFPTLKCNS
;
A
#
# COMPACT_ATOMS: atom_id res chain seq x y z
N MET A 1 -25.56 4.38 -4.89
CA MET A 1 -25.10 3.65 -3.68
C MET A 1 -23.63 3.28 -3.85
N ILE A 2 -22.74 4.09 -3.31
CA ILE A 2 -21.31 3.78 -3.23
C ILE A 2 -21.20 2.53 -2.34
N HIS A 3 -20.74 1.41 -2.90
CA HIS A 3 -20.43 0.23 -2.11
C HIS A 3 -19.25 0.59 -1.21
N LEU A 4 -19.53 0.94 0.05
CA LEU A 4 -18.51 0.95 1.10
C LEU A 4 -17.93 -0.47 1.12
N ARG A 5 -16.75 -0.65 0.51
CA ARG A 5 -15.99 -1.90 0.61
C ARG A 5 -15.90 -2.22 2.10
N GLN A 6 -16.32 -3.43 2.49
CA GLN A 6 -16.19 -3.88 3.87
C GLN A 6 -14.74 -3.71 4.31
N ILE A 7 -14.54 -3.12 5.49
CA ILE A 7 -13.25 -3.06 6.16
C ILE A 7 -12.89 -4.51 6.50
N ASP A 8 -12.02 -5.09 5.68
CA ASP A 8 -11.52 -6.45 5.84
C ASP A 8 -10.03 -6.44 6.20
N TYR A 9 -9.49 -7.59 6.57
CA TYR A 9 -8.09 -7.70 6.97
C TYR A 9 -7.12 -7.26 5.86
N GLU A 10 -7.47 -7.46 4.58
CA GLU A 10 -6.67 -6.98 3.44
C GLU A 10 -6.61 -5.45 3.42
N PHE A 11 -7.74 -4.78 3.65
CA PHE A 11 -7.80 -3.33 3.76
C PHE A 11 -6.98 -2.80 4.95
N VAL A 12 -7.07 -3.45 6.12
CA VAL A 12 -6.31 -3.02 7.31
C VAL A 12 -4.79 -3.19 7.10
N CYS A 13 -4.36 -4.30 6.49
CA CYS A 13 -2.94 -4.49 6.13
C CYS A 13 -2.43 -3.42 5.16
N LEU A 14 -3.25 -3.07 4.16
CA LEU A 14 -2.95 -1.99 3.22
C LEU A 14 -2.83 -0.66 3.93
N LEU A 15 -3.77 -0.35 4.82
CA LEU A 15 -3.79 0.92 5.54
C LEU A 15 -2.53 1.09 6.41
N GLU A 16 -2.14 0.05 7.16
CA GLU A 16 -0.91 0.05 7.97
C GLU A 16 0.34 0.31 7.12
N MET A 17 0.49 -0.38 5.99
CA MET A 17 1.65 -0.18 5.11
C MET A 17 1.64 1.17 4.41
N CYS A 18 0.47 1.63 3.95
CA CYS A 18 0.32 2.96 3.36
C CYS A 18 0.68 4.05 4.37
N PHE A 19 0.25 3.92 5.63
CA PHE A 19 0.58 4.87 6.68
C PHE A 19 2.09 4.99 6.87
N GLU A 20 2.80 3.86 7.00
CA GLU A 20 4.26 3.88 7.19
C GLU A 20 4.99 4.51 5.98
N VAL A 21 4.58 4.18 4.75
CA VAL A 21 5.14 4.79 3.53
C VAL A 21 4.89 6.31 3.51
N LEU A 22 3.68 6.74 3.87
CA LEU A 22 3.33 8.16 3.94
C LEU A 22 4.16 8.90 5.00
N VAL A 23 4.41 8.29 6.15
CA VAL A 23 5.28 8.88 7.19
C VAL A 23 6.70 9.06 6.66
N LYS A 24 7.30 8.05 6.01
CA LYS A 24 8.66 8.17 5.44
C LYS A 24 8.72 9.23 4.33
N LEU A 25 7.67 9.30 3.51
CA LEU A 25 7.54 10.30 2.45
C LEU A 25 7.44 11.70 3.03
N ASP A 26 6.57 11.92 4.03
CA ASP A 26 6.40 13.22 4.69
C ASP A 26 7.69 13.69 5.37
N CYS A 27 8.40 12.80 6.09
CA CYS A 27 9.70 13.13 6.68
C CYS A 27 10.73 13.55 5.61
N THR A 28 10.79 12.83 4.48
CA THR A 28 11.70 13.16 3.38
C THR A 28 11.30 14.47 2.72
N ASN A 29 10.01 14.69 2.51
CA ASN A 29 9.47 15.91 1.93
C ASN A 29 9.76 17.13 2.81
N LYS A 30 9.57 17.04 4.12
CA LYS A 30 9.97 18.08 5.08
C LYS A 30 11.47 18.36 5.04
N SER A 31 12.29 17.32 4.89
CA SER A 31 13.74 17.47 4.78
C SER A 31 14.15 18.18 3.49
N LEU A 32 13.47 17.88 2.37
CA LEU A 32 13.69 18.53 1.07
C LEU A 32 13.20 19.98 1.04
N GLN A 33 12.07 20.27 1.70
CA GLN A 33 11.50 21.62 1.78
C GLN A 33 12.16 22.49 2.86
N GLY A 34 13.02 21.91 3.71
CA GLY A 34 13.78 22.63 4.71
C GLY A 34 14.69 23.67 4.05
N SER A 35 14.75 24.88 4.62
CA SER A 35 15.49 26.03 4.09
C SER A 35 17.00 25.81 3.93
N SER A 36 17.54 24.68 4.38
CA SER A 36 18.95 24.29 4.31
C SER A 36 19.26 23.18 3.30
N ALA A 37 18.25 22.62 2.61
CA ALA A 37 18.49 21.57 1.62
C ALA A 37 19.05 22.19 0.32
N THR A 38 20.36 22.07 0.11
CA THR A 38 20.95 22.37 -1.20
C THR A 38 20.53 21.32 -2.21
N ILE A 39 20.51 21.68 -3.50
CA ILE A 39 20.18 20.78 -4.62
C ILE A 39 21.02 19.49 -4.54
N ASP A 40 22.25 19.59 -4.05
CA ASP A 40 23.22 18.50 -3.94
C ASP A 40 22.81 17.43 -2.91
N VAL A 41 21.99 17.80 -1.91
CA VAL A 41 21.54 16.89 -0.85
C VAL A 41 20.28 16.13 -1.26
N ALA A 42 19.45 16.69 -2.15
CA ALA A 42 18.20 16.08 -2.58
C ALA A 42 18.33 14.65 -3.15
N PRO A 43 19.33 14.33 -4.01
CA PRO A 43 19.55 12.96 -4.48
C PRO A 43 19.80 11.96 -3.34
N SER A 44 20.53 12.36 -2.29
CA SER A 44 20.82 11.49 -1.15
C SER A 44 19.57 11.19 -0.32
N LEU A 45 18.69 12.17 -0.15
CA LEU A 45 17.41 12.02 0.56
C LEU A 45 16.46 11.10 -0.22
N LEU A 46 16.35 11.27 -1.53
CA LEU A 46 15.53 10.40 -2.39
C LEU A 46 16.07 8.97 -2.44
N SER A 47 17.39 8.80 -2.49
CA SER A 47 18.02 7.47 -2.39
C SER A 47 17.75 6.82 -1.03
N GLY A 48 17.83 7.59 0.06
CA GLY A 48 17.47 7.14 1.40
C GLY A 48 16.01 6.69 1.49
N LEU A 49 15.08 7.46 0.92
CA LEU A 49 13.67 7.08 0.85
C LEU A 49 13.46 5.77 0.08
N ALA A 50 14.11 5.60 -1.07
CA ALA A 50 14.03 4.36 -1.85
C ALA A 50 14.51 3.14 -1.04
N LYS A 51 15.63 3.27 -0.32
CA LYS A 51 16.14 2.21 0.58
C LYS A 51 15.17 1.91 1.72
N ASN A 52 14.58 2.93 2.33
CA ASN A 52 13.58 2.74 3.38
C ASN A 52 12.34 1.99 2.87
N ILE A 53 11.85 2.35 1.67
CA ILE A 53 10.71 1.64 1.03
C ILE A 53 11.08 0.19 0.73
N GLN A 54 12.30 -0.07 0.25
CA GLN A 54 12.77 -1.43 0.02
C GLN A 54 12.84 -2.25 1.31
N HIS A 55 13.40 -1.69 2.37
CA HIS A 55 13.46 -2.33 3.69
C HIS A 55 12.04 -2.62 4.24
N LEU A 56 11.10 -1.69 4.07
CA LEU A 56 9.70 -1.92 4.44
C LEU A 56 9.11 -3.13 3.72
N ARG A 57 9.48 -3.34 2.46
CA ARG A 57 9.00 -4.45 1.63
C ARG A 57 9.62 -5.79 2.01
N GLU A 58 10.90 -5.82 2.35
CA GLU A 58 11.64 -7.06 2.55
C GLU A 58 11.55 -7.57 3.98
N GLU A 59 11.58 -6.67 4.97
CA GLU A 59 11.80 -7.05 6.37
C GLU A 59 10.57 -6.75 7.25
N GLU A 60 9.88 -5.63 7.00
CA GLU A 60 8.86 -5.12 7.93
C GLU A 60 7.42 -5.55 7.57
N VAL A 61 7.18 -6.14 6.39
CA VAL A 61 5.84 -6.58 5.95
C VAL A 61 5.17 -7.47 7.00
N HIS A 62 5.91 -8.41 7.58
CA HIS A 62 5.37 -9.32 8.59
C HIS A 62 5.02 -8.60 9.90
N LYS A 63 5.81 -7.61 10.28
CA LYS A 63 5.56 -6.77 11.46
C LYS A 63 4.29 -5.94 11.28
N HIS A 64 4.09 -5.33 10.12
CA HIS A 64 2.87 -4.57 9.83
C HIS A 64 1.64 -5.47 9.67
N ALA A 65 1.80 -6.68 9.12
CA ALA A 65 0.74 -7.69 9.11
C ALA A 65 0.35 -8.12 10.54
N ALA A 66 1.32 -8.26 11.45
CA ALA A 66 1.04 -8.55 12.86
C ALA A 66 0.25 -7.43 13.54
N LYS A 67 0.65 -6.16 13.36
CA LYS A 67 -0.12 -5.00 13.84
C LYS A 67 -1.55 -5.00 13.28
N ALA A 68 -1.71 -5.28 12.00
CA ALA A 68 -3.02 -5.36 11.36
C ALA A 68 -3.89 -6.48 11.97
N LYS A 69 -3.29 -7.59 12.41
CA LYS A 69 -4.02 -8.65 13.15
C LYS A 69 -4.52 -8.15 14.49
N ASP A 70 -3.68 -7.45 15.25
CA ASP A 70 -4.05 -6.92 16.55
C ASP A 70 -5.20 -5.89 16.44
N VAL A 71 -5.13 -5.02 15.43
CA VAL A 71 -6.21 -4.08 15.09
C VAL A 71 -7.49 -4.85 14.74
N CYS A 72 -7.40 -5.87 13.89
CA CYS A 72 -8.56 -6.68 13.51
C CYS A 72 -9.17 -7.41 14.71
N ASP A 73 -8.35 -7.94 15.63
CA ASP A 73 -8.83 -8.57 16.86
C ASP A 73 -9.59 -7.56 17.73
N SER A 74 -9.06 -6.34 17.88
CA SER A 74 -9.73 -5.27 18.64
C SER A 74 -11.06 -4.83 18.04
N MET A 75 -11.21 -4.94 16.70
CA MET A 75 -12.40 -4.55 15.96
C MET A 75 -13.34 -5.72 15.62
N SER A 76 -13.03 -6.95 16.09
CA SER A 76 -13.75 -8.17 15.72
C SER A 76 -13.83 -8.41 14.19
N ILE A 77 -12.79 -8.02 13.46
CA ILE A 77 -12.62 -8.24 12.02
C ILE A 77 -11.91 -9.58 11.80
N LYS A 78 -12.37 -10.37 10.82
CA LYS A 78 -11.76 -11.66 10.49
C LYS A 78 -10.33 -11.47 9.96
N ARG A 79 -9.33 -12.04 10.65
CA ARG A 79 -7.88 -11.98 10.34
C ARG A 79 -7.41 -12.81 9.11
N SER A 80 -8.30 -13.06 8.15
CA SER A 80 -7.98 -13.87 6.97
C SER A 80 -8.13 -13.07 5.70
N PHE A 81 -7.22 -13.24 4.75
CA PHE A 81 -7.43 -12.71 3.40
C PHE A 81 -8.68 -13.32 2.78
N THR A 82 -9.52 -12.46 2.20
CA THR A 82 -10.69 -12.93 1.43
C THR A 82 -10.19 -13.55 0.13
N ILE A 83 -10.29 -14.88 0.00
CA ILE A 83 -10.02 -15.56 -1.29
C ILE A 83 -11.15 -15.17 -2.27
N LYS A 84 -10.90 -14.14 -3.08
CA LYS A 84 -11.83 -13.77 -4.16
C LYS A 84 -11.67 -14.76 -5.30
N ARG A 85 -12.75 -15.49 -5.61
CA ARG A 85 -12.83 -16.37 -6.79
C ARG A 85 -12.67 -15.51 -8.05
N LEU A 86 -11.58 -15.69 -8.80
CA LEU A 86 -11.37 -15.03 -10.08
C LEU A 86 -12.51 -15.44 -11.03
N ARG A 87 -13.42 -14.52 -11.32
CA ARG A 87 -14.37 -14.71 -12.43
C ARG A 87 -13.56 -14.53 -13.73
N LYS A 88 -13.64 -15.51 -14.64
CA LYS A 88 -13.14 -15.33 -16.01
C LYS A 88 -13.94 -14.21 -16.67
N VAL A 89 -13.41 -13.00 -16.68
CA VAL A 89 -13.96 -11.89 -17.44
C VAL A 89 -13.34 -11.95 -18.84
N LYS A 90 -14.18 -12.01 -19.87
CA LYS A 90 -13.75 -11.92 -21.26
C LYS A 90 -13.22 -10.49 -21.47
N ARG A 91 -11.91 -10.31 -21.67
CA ARG A 91 -11.33 -9.00 -21.97
C ARG A 91 -11.89 -8.53 -23.31
N MET A 92 -12.60 -7.40 -23.32
CA MET A 92 -12.86 -6.66 -24.55
C MET A 92 -11.63 -5.79 -24.82
N ALA A 93 -11.13 -5.82 -26.05
CA ALA A 93 -9.99 -5.02 -26.48
C ALA A 93 -10.37 -3.54 -26.42
N GLY A 94 -9.71 -2.82 -25.53
CA GLY A 94 -9.94 -1.41 -25.25
C GLY A 94 -9.23 -1.07 -23.95
N GLU A 95 -7.93 -0.81 -24.03
CA GLU A 95 -7.18 -0.23 -22.93
C GLU A 95 -7.81 1.13 -22.58
N MET A 96 -8.61 1.16 -21.53
CA MET A 96 -8.99 2.42 -20.92
C MET A 96 -7.78 2.90 -20.12
N VAL A 97 -7.14 3.96 -20.62
CA VAL A 97 -6.20 4.76 -19.84
C VAL A 97 -6.99 5.34 -18.67
N VAL A 98 -6.81 4.75 -17.48
CA VAL A 98 -7.50 5.22 -16.27
C VAL A 98 -6.86 6.55 -15.87
N GLN A 99 -7.58 7.65 -16.11
CA GLN A 99 -7.09 8.99 -15.78
C GLN A 99 -7.12 9.23 -14.25
N PRO A 100 -6.16 10.01 -13.70
CA PRO A 100 -6.18 10.40 -12.30
C PRO A 100 -7.46 11.18 -11.97
N GLY A 101 -8.16 10.77 -10.90
CA GLY A 101 -9.41 11.40 -10.45
C GLY A 101 -10.67 10.53 -10.57
N GLN A 102 -10.60 9.36 -11.24
CA GLN A 102 -11.69 8.38 -11.21
C GLN A 102 -11.53 7.34 -10.08
N PRO A 103 -12.62 6.81 -9.50
CA PRO A 103 -12.57 5.81 -8.43
C PRO A 103 -11.73 4.57 -8.81
N ASP A 104 -11.77 4.21 -10.10
CA ASP A 104 -11.07 3.04 -10.65
C ASP A 104 -9.54 3.23 -10.66
N TYR A 105 -9.05 4.48 -10.68
CA TYR A 105 -7.62 4.80 -10.60
C TYR A 105 -7.04 4.40 -9.24
N LEU A 106 -7.75 4.78 -8.16
CA LEU A 106 -7.35 4.45 -6.79
C LEU A 106 -7.39 2.95 -6.55
N ILE A 107 -8.37 2.26 -7.13
CA ILE A 107 -8.46 0.80 -7.06
C ILE A 107 -7.24 0.16 -7.76
N GLY A 108 -6.86 0.67 -8.93
CA GLY A 108 -5.65 0.22 -9.63
C GLY A 108 -4.38 0.41 -8.81
N LEU A 109 -4.19 1.60 -8.24
CA LEU A 109 -3.05 1.92 -7.37
C LEU A 109 -2.99 1.05 -6.12
N LEU A 110 -4.11 0.86 -5.42
CA LEU A 110 -4.18 -0.01 -4.25
C LEU A 110 -3.87 -1.47 -4.60
N THR A 111 -4.32 -1.93 -5.78
CA THR A 111 -4.01 -3.29 -6.26
C THR A 111 -2.53 -3.46 -6.58
N GLN A 112 -1.92 -2.46 -7.22
CA GLN A 112 -0.50 -2.44 -7.51
C GLN A 112 0.32 -2.42 -6.21
N PHE A 113 -0.04 -1.54 -5.28
CA PHE A 113 0.62 -1.41 -3.98
C PHE A 113 0.53 -2.70 -3.18
N PHE A 114 -0.66 -3.33 -3.13
CA PHE A 114 -0.83 -4.63 -2.49
C PHE A 114 0.11 -5.68 -3.09
N SER A 115 0.15 -5.77 -4.42
CA SER A 115 0.98 -6.75 -5.12
C SER A 115 2.47 -6.53 -4.88
N CYS A 116 2.89 -5.28 -4.69
CA CYS A 116 4.27 -4.94 -4.34
C CYS A 116 4.65 -5.40 -2.94
N PHE A 117 3.79 -5.20 -1.93
CA PHE A 117 4.15 -5.42 -0.52
C PHE A 117 3.68 -6.75 0.07
N PHE A 118 2.62 -7.36 -0.44
CA PHE A 118 2.01 -8.58 0.12
C PHE A 118 2.01 -9.79 -0.83
N PRO A 119 3.03 -10.04 -1.67
CA PRO A 119 2.99 -11.16 -2.62
C PRO A 119 2.99 -12.52 -1.92
N THR A 120 3.70 -12.67 -0.79
CA THR A 120 3.91 -13.94 -0.08
C THR A 120 2.83 -14.27 0.95
N LEU A 121 2.12 -13.27 1.45
CA LEU A 121 1.13 -13.45 2.51
C LEU A 121 -0.18 -14.12 2.03
N LYS A 122 -0.45 -14.12 0.72
CA LYS A 122 -1.55 -14.90 0.11
C LYS A 122 -1.23 -16.39 -0.06
N CYS A 123 0.03 -16.82 0.04
CA CYS A 123 0.42 -18.22 -0.15
C CYS A 123 0.40 -19.07 1.14
N ASN A 124 0.39 -18.45 2.31
CA ASN A 124 0.54 -19.12 3.62
C ASN A 124 -0.66 -18.92 4.57
N SER A 125 -1.83 -18.51 4.06
CA SER A 125 -3.08 -18.38 4.84
C SER A 125 -4.12 -19.42 4.46
#